data_AF-A0A7S0HMQ2-F1
#
_entry.id   AF-A0A7S0HMQ2-F1
#
_cell.length_a   1.000
_cell.length_b   1.000
_cell.length_c   1.000
_cell.angle_alpha   90.00
_cell.angle_beta   90.00
_cell.angle_gamma   90.00
#
_symmetry.space_group_name_H-M   'P 1'
#
loop_
_entity.id
_entity.type
_entity.pdbx_description
1 polymer ?
#
loop_
_entity_poly.entity_id
_entity_poly.type
_entity_poly.pdbx_seq_one_letter_code
_entity_poly.pdbx_strand_id
1 'polypeptide(L)'
;AASRLVLDVETAVESSLVLFDEVDVVFDDDVGFYAALLKLARQSKCPIVLTCHAVPRELRRNAALVQQCLPWSRPVLPPLAGYLSAICMVRGVRISEHEIRLLCEYYACDLRKLLHTLQCWGLAAPTPAPLQRAGAAANADADAADVAPPRLGLEHTLSLGNGYGRPTRAQAL
;
A
#
# COMPACT_ATOMS: atom_id res chain seq x y z
N ALA A 1 15.12 -19.70 -22.79
CA ALA A 1 13.85 -20.00 -23.47
C ALA A 1 12.71 -19.74 -22.50
N ALA A 2 12.07 -18.57 -22.57
CA ALA A 2 10.91 -18.25 -21.74
C ALA A 2 9.70 -18.94 -22.37
N SER A 3 9.31 -20.09 -21.81
CA SER A 3 8.07 -20.77 -22.15
C SER A 3 6.90 -19.87 -21.73
N ARG A 4 6.30 -19.26 -22.74
CA ARG A 4 5.03 -18.54 -22.67
C ARG A 4 4.01 -19.53 -22.12
N LEU A 5 3.60 -19.36 -20.86
CA LEU A 5 2.54 -20.15 -20.23
C LEU A 5 1.23 -19.81 -20.95
N VAL A 6 0.95 -20.56 -22.02
CA VAL A 6 -0.42 -20.69 -22.53
C VAL A 6 -1.14 -21.46 -21.44
N LEU A 7 -1.99 -20.76 -20.68
CA LEU A 7 -2.87 -21.40 -19.70
C LEU A 7 -3.83 -22.29 -20.49
N ASP A 8 -3.63 -23.61 -20.42
CA ASP A 8 -4.61 -24.56 -20.91
C ASP A 8 -5.92 -24.30 -20.17
N VAL A 9 -7.01 -24.11 -20.91
CA VAL A 9 -8.31 -23.67 -20.36
C VAL A 9 -8.79 -24.63 -19.26
N GLU A 10 -8.50 -25.93 -19.37
CA GLU A 10 -8.82 -26.91 -18.32
C GLU A 10 -8.02 -26.69 -17.03
N THR A 11 -6.71 -26.41 -17.11
CA THR A 11 -5.87 -26.11 -15.93
C THR A 11 -6.18 -24.73 -15.32
N ALA A 12 -6.64 -23.79 -16.14
CA ALA A 12 -7.09 -22.47 -15.68
C ALA A 12 -8.35 -22.57 -14.82
N VAL A 13 -9.24 -23.53 -15.11
CA VAL A 13 -10.45 -23.76 -14.30
C VAL A 13 -10.11 -24.38 -12.95
N GLU A 14 -9.10 -25.26 -12.87
CA GLU A 14 -8.63 -25.85 -11.61
C GLU A 14 -7.96 -24.84 -10.66
N SER A 15 -7.51 -23.70 -11.20
CA SER A 15 -6.84 -22.62 -10.46
C SER A 15 -7.56 -21.27 -10.59
N SER A 16 -8.85 -21.29 -10.93
CA SER A 16 -9.69 -20.10 -10.97
C SER A 16 -10.11 -19.66 -9.56
N LEU A 17 -10.22 -18.35 -9.35
CA LEU A 17 -10.75 -17.73 -8.12
C LEU A 17 -11.66 -16.57 -8.50
N VAL A 18 -12.78 -16.42 -7.81
CA VAL A 18 -13.67 -15.26 -7.96
C VAL A 18 -13.40 -14.27 -6.85
N LEU A 19 -13.02 -13.04 -7.21
CA LEU A 19 -12.88 -11.92 -6.28
C LEU A 19 -14.08 -10.98 -6.46
N PHE A 20 -14.82 -10.74 -5.38
CA PHE A 20 -15.75 -9.62 -5.29
C PHE A 20 -15.11 -8.52 -4.45
N ASP A 21 -14.87 -7.37 -5.07
CA ASP A 21 -14.31 -6.20 -4.39
C ASP A 21 -15.41 -5.29 -3.84
N GLU A 22 -15.09 -4.60 -2.74
CA GLU A 22 -15.95 -3.61 -2.08
C GLU A 22 -17.41 -4.06 -1.90
N VAL A 23 -17.62 -5.29 -1.40
CA VAL A 23 -18.97 -5.88 -1.29
C VAL A 23 -19.89 -5.18 -0.28
N ASP A 24 -19.37 -4.24 0.49
CA ASP A 24 -20.11 -3.35 1.38
C ASP A 24 -20.64 -2.08 0.69
N VAL A 25 -20.27 -1.85 -0.58
CA VAL A 25 -20.79 -0.78 -1.44
C VAL A 25 -21.89 -1.36 -2.33
N VAL A 26 -23.12 -1.40 -1.82
CA VAL A 26 -24.29 -1.91 -2.56
C VAL A 26 -25.26 -0.76 -2.79
N PHE A 27 -25.70 -0.57 -4.03
CA PHE A 27 -26.64 0.50 -4.40
C PHE A 27 -28.09 0.06 -4.16
N ASP A 28 -29.00 1.02 -4.04
CA ASP A 28 -30.42 0.73 -3.80
C ASP A 28 -31.08 -0.08 -4.92
N ASP A 29 -30.53 0.02 -6.14
CA ASP A 29 -30.99 -0.73 -7.31
C ASP A 29 -30.57 -2.21 -7.27
N ASP A 30 -29.57 -2.58 -6.46
CA ASP A 30 -29.01 -3.93 -6.37
C ASP A 30 -29.80 -4.83 -5.40
N VAL A 31 -31.13 -4.80 -5.51
CA VAL A 31 -32.03 -5.56 -4.64
C VAL A 31 -31.73 -7.06 -4.77
N GLY A 32 -31.32 -7.66 -3.64
CA GLY A 32 -31.03 -9.09 -3.58
C GLY A 32 -29.58 -9.49 -3.89
N PHE A 33 -28.65 -8.53 -4.06
CA PHE A 33 -27.22 -8.78 -4.25
C PHE A 33 -26.67 -9.86 -3.30
N TYR A 34 -26.82 -9.66 -1.99
CA TYR A 34 -26.30 -10.61 -1.00
C TYR A 34 -26.98 -11.98 -1.08
N ALA A 35 -28.28 -12.04 -1.42
CA ALA A 35 -28.97 -13.32 -1.58
C ALA A 35 -28.41 -14.11 -2.77
N ALA A 36 -28.14 -13.43 -3.89
CA ALA A 36 -27.50 -14.02 -5.06
C ALA A 36 -26.05 -14.44 -4.78
N LEU A 37 -25.27 -13.57 -4.11
CA LEU A 37 -23.90 -13.86 -3.71
C LEU A 37 -23.80 -15.10 -2.81
N LEU A 38 -24.67 -15.20 -1.80
CA LEU A 38 -24.71 -16.35 -0.90
C LEU A 38 -25.18 -17.62 -1.62
N LYS A 39 -26.08 -17.52 -2.59
CA LYS A 39 -26.49 -18.65 -3.42
C LYS A 39 -25.33 -19.13 -4.29
N LEU A 40 -24.61 -18.21 -4.91
CA LEU A 40 -23.40 -18.50 -5.70
C LEU A 40 -22.35 -19.19 -4.81
N ALA A 41 -22.07 -18.64 -3.63
CA ALA A 41 -21.08 -19.22 -2.71
C ALA A 41 -21.41 -20.64 -2.25
N ARG A 42 -22.70 -20.99 -2.13
CA ARG A 42 -23.14 -22.36 -1.79
C ARG A 42 -22.94 -23.37 -2.93
N GLN A 43 -23.03 -22.91 -4.17
CA GLN A 43 -23.06 -23.78 -5.35
C GLN A 43 -21.72 -23.82 -6.09
N SER A 44 -20.89 -22.80 -5.88
CA SER A 44 -19.61 -22.65 -6.56
C SER A 44 -18.61 -23.71 -6.10
N LYS A 45 -17.90 -24.29 -7.07
CA LYS A 45 -16.68 -25.08 -6.84
C LYS A 45 -15.41 -24.21 -6.93
N CYS A 46 -15.56 -22.96 -7.36
CA CYS A 46 -14.51 -21.97 -7.46
C CYS A 46 -14.37 -21.21 -6.13
N PRO A 47 -13.17 -21.09 -5.55
CA PRO A 47 -12.92 -20.25 -4.38
C PRO A 47 -13.44 -18.82 -4.58
N ILE A 48 -14.09 -18.27 -3.56
CA ILE A 48 -14.61 -16.91 -3.57
C ILE A 48 -13.92 -16.10 -2.47
N VAL A 49 -13.32 -14.98 -2.85
CA VAL A 49 -12.74 -13.99 -1.94
C VAL A 49 -13.59 -12.73 -2.00
N LEU A 50 -13.91 -12.18 -0.83
CA LEU A 50 -14.67 -10.95 -0.68
C LEU A 50 -13.79 -9.93 0.03
N THR A 51 -13.70 -8.72 -0.49
CA THR A 51 -13.10 -7.58 0.21
C THR A 51 -14.18 -6.58 0.59
N CYS A 52 -14.08 -6.02 1.79
CA CYS A 52 -14.99 -5.00 2.29
C CYS A 52 -14.27 -4.11 3.30
N HIS A 53 -14.74 -2.88 3.47
CA HIS A 53 -14.26 -2.00 4.54
C HIS A 53 -14.89 -2.38 5.89
N ALA A 54 -16.19 -2.69 5.88
CA ALA A 54 -16.91 -3.20 7.03
C ALA A 54 -17.75 -4.42 6.64
N VAL A 55 -17.64 -5.51 7.41
CA VAL A 55 -18.35 -6.76 7.11
C VAL A 55 -19.87 -6.51 7.09
N PRO A 56 -20.58 -6.72 5.96
CA PRO A 56 -22.03 -6.54 5.88
C PRO A 56 -22.81 -7.43 6.87
N ARG A 57 -24.00 -6.99 7.28
CA ARG A 57 -24.82 -7.74 8.27
C ARG A 57 -25.30 -9.06 7.71
N GLU A 58 -25.59 -9.09 6.41
CA GLU A 58 -26.07 -10.22 5.62
C GLU A 58 -25.02 -11.35 5.62
N LEU A 59 -23.75 -10.99 5.45
CA LEU A 59 -22.63 -11.93 5.52
C LEU A 59 -22.41 -12.42 6.96
N ARG A 60 -22.49 -11.54 7.97
CA ARG A 60 -22.40 -11.93 9.40
C ARG A 60 -23.47 -12.93 9.81
N ARG A 61 -24.72 -12.76 9.34
CA ARG A 61 -25.82 -13.71 9.60
C ARG A 61 -25.60 -15.07 8.95
N ASN A 62 -24.79 -15.13 7.89
CA ASN A 62 -24.46 -16.35 7.17
C ASN A 62 -23.02 -16.79 7.43
N ALA A 63 -22.52 -16.61 8.67
CA ALA A 63 -21.14 -16.92 9.05
C ALA A 63 -20.71 -18.36 8.71
N ALA A 64 -21.64 -19.32 8.65
CA ALA A 64 -21.35 -20.69 8.23
C ALA A 64 -20.82 -20.81 6.79
N LEU A 65 -21.11 -19.85 5.91
CA LEU A 65 -20.56 -19.79 4.55
C LEU A 65 -19.25 -19.02 4.46
N VAL A 66 -18.98 -18.14 5.43
CA VAL A 66 -17.75 -17.36 5.52
C VAL A 66 -16.75 -18.19 6.30
N GLN A 67 -15.99 -19.03 5.59
CA GLN A 67 -15.03 -19.95 6.22
C GLN A 67 -13.93 -19.21 6.96
N GLN A 68 -13.48 -18.07 6.44
CA GLN A 68 -12.42 -17.25 7.02
C GLN A 68 -12.73 -15.77 6.82
N CYS A 69 -12.50 -14.98 7.87
CA CYS A 69 -12.57 -13.53 7.83
C CYS A 69 -11.24 -12.98 8.35
N LEU A 70 -10.52 -12.25 7.49
CA LEU A 70 -9.22 -11.66 7.83
C LEU A 70 -9.42 -10.18 8.17
N PRO A 71 -9.41 -9.78 9.45
CA PRO A 71 -9.50 -8.38 9.80
C PRO A 71 -8.19 -7.68 9.44
N TRP A 72 -8.28 -6.64 8.63
CA TRP A 72 -7.15 -5.76 8.34
C TRP A 72 -7.22 -4.52 9.22
N SER A 73 -6.10 -4.20 9.86
CA SER A 73 -5.95 -2.99 10.65
C SER A 73 -4.87 -2.09 10.04
N ARG A 74 -4.88 -0.81 10.45
CA ARG A 74 -3.82 0.12 10.05
C ARG A 74 -2.47 -0.40 10.58
N PRO A 75 -1.41 -0.35 9.76
CA PRO A 75 -0.09 -0.80 10.20
C PRO A 75 0.41 0.03 11.38
N VAL A 76 1.20 -0.59 12.24
CA VAL A 76 1.81 0.08 13.39
C VAL A 76 2.95 1.00 12.91
N LEU A 77 3.12 2.14 13.59
CA LEU A 77 4.06 3.19 13.19
C LEU A 77 5.52 2.70 12.99
N PRO A 78 6.15 1.94 13.91
CA PRO A 78 7.59 1.63 13.75
C PRO A 78 7.89 0.73 12.53
N PRO A 79 7.17 -0.38 12.29
CA PRO A 79 7.35 -1.18 11.07
C PRO A 79 7.07 -0.38 9.79
N LEU A 80 6.03 0.46 9.82
CA LEU A 80 5.65 1.29 8.68
C LEU A 80 6.74 2.33 8.35
N ALA A 81 7.27 3.00 9.36
CA ALA A 81 8.33 3.99 9.17
C ALA A 81 9.59 3.34 8.58
N GLY A 82 9.99 2.16 9.07
CA GLY A 82 11.10 1.39 8.49
C GLY A 82 10.84 0.98 7.04
N TYR A 83 9.61 0.55 6.72
CA TYR A 83 9.21 0.21 5.35
C TYR A 83 9.30 1.40 4.39
N LEU A 84 8.78 2.57 4.80
CA LEU A 84 8.84 3.79 3.99
C LEU A 84 10.28 4.29 3.82
N SER A 85 11.11 4.16 4.85
CA SER A 85 12.55 4.47 4.79
C SER A 85 13.25 3.61 3.75
N ALA A 86 12.95 2.31 3.71
CA ALA A 86 13.52 1.38 2.74
C ALA A 86 13.09 1.73 1.31
N ILE A 87 11.82 2.07 1.09
CA ILE A 87 11.32 2.50 -0.22
C ILE A 87 12.06 3.75 -0.72
N CYS A 88 12.21 4.76 0.15
CA CYS A 88 12.90 5.99 -0.20
C CYS A 88 14.37 5.71 -0.52
N MET A 89 15.04 4.88 0.29
CA MET A 89 16.44 4.50 0.07
C MET A 89 16.66 3.79 -1.27
N VAL A 90 15.81 2.83 -1.64
CA VAL A 90 15.88 2.12 -2.93
C VAL A 90 15.69 3.07 -4.11
N ARG A 91 14.91 4.14 -3.90
CA ARG A 91 14.65 5.16 -4.92
C ARG A 91 15.66 6.31 -4.92
N GLY A 92 16.69 6.25 -4.08
CA GLY A 92 17.68 7.31 -3.98
C GLY A 92 17.12 8.61 -3.41
N VAL A 93 16.04 8.55 -2.62
CA VAL A 93 15.46 9.69 -1.91
C VAL A 93 15.91 9.66 -0.46
N ARG A 94 16.45 10.76 0.03
CA ARG A 94 16.75 10.94 1.46
C ARG A 94 15.57 11.64 2.13
N ILE A 95 15.00 10.98 3.12
CA ILE A 95 13.98 11.52 4.02
C ILE A 95 14.44 11.23 5.46
N SER A 96 14.26 12.19 6.37
CA SER A 96 14.60 11.99 7.77
C SER A 96 13.57 11.09 8.45
N GLU A 97 14.01 10.34 9.46
CA GLU A 97 13.10 9.51 10.25
C GLU A 97 12.00 10.34 10.93
N HIS A 98 12.31 11.58 11.32
CA HIS A 98 11.34 12.50 11.90
C HIS A 98 10.21 12.85 10.92
N GLU A 99 10.55 13.19 9.67
CA GLU A 99 9.56 13.51 8.64
C GLU A 99 8.69 12.29 8.30
N ILE A 100 9.26 11.08 8.24
CA ILE A 100 8.48 9.85 8.02
C ILE A 100 7.46 9.66 9.13
N ARG A 101 7.86 9.86 10.40
CA ARG A 101 6.94 9.74 11.54
C ARG A 101 5.82 10.77 11.46
N LEU A 102 6.14 12.03 11.20
CA LEU A 102 5.12 13.09 11.02
C LEU A 102 4.17 12.77 9.87
N LEU A 103 4.69 12.25 8.76
CA LEU A 103 3.89 11.84 7.61
C LEU A 103 2.93 10.70 7.97
N CYS A 104 3.43 9.68 8.66
CA CYS A 104 2.63 8.56 9.16
C CYS A 104 1.56 9.01 10.16
N GLU A 105 1.87 9.95 11.06
CA GLU A 105 0.90 10.52 11.99
C GLU A 105 -0.18 11.32 11.26
N TYR A 106 0.22 12.17 10.31
CA TYR A 106 -0.71 13.01 9.52
C TYR A 106 -1.71 12.18 8.70
N TYR A 107 -1.25 11.12 8.02
CA TYR A 107 -2.12 10.25 7.25
C TYR A 107 -2.73 9.09 8.06
N ALA A 108 -2.59 9.12 9.39
CA ALA A 108 -3.06 8.05 10.27
C ALA A 108 -2.62 6.66 9.76
N CYS A 109 -1.35 6.52 9.41
CA CYS A 109 -0.74 5.28 8.92
C CYS A 109 -1.44 4.66 7.70
N ASP A 110 -2.12 5.46 6.87
CA ASP A 110 -2.72 5.02 5.61
C ASP A 110 -1.64 4.79 4.55
N LEU A 111 -1.28 3.52 4.35
CA LEU A 111 -0.19 3.15 3.46
C LEU A 111 -0.39 3.68 2.03
N ARG A 112 -1.62 3.68 1.51
CA ARG A 112 -1.91 4.15 0.15
C ARG A 112 -1.62 5.65 0.05
N LYS A 113 -2.14 6.45 0.98
CA LYS A 113 -1.89 7.90 1.02
C LYS A 113 -0.41 8.19 1.17
N LEU A 114 0.27 7.48 2.08
CA LEU A 114 1.70 7.64 2.33
C LEU A 114 2.54 7.38 1.07
N LEU A 115 2.32 6.25 0.41
CA LEU A 115 3.03 5.90 -0.82
C LEU A 115 2.74 6.87 -1.96
N HIS A 116 1.47 7.25 -2.13
CA HIS A 116 1.06 8.21 -3.14
C HIS A 116 1.76 9.56 -2.93
N THR A 117 1.76 10.06 -1.70
CA THR A 117 2.39 11.32 -1.34
C THR A 117 3.90 11.27 -1.59
N LEU A 118 4.60 10.20 -1.19
CA LEU A 118 6.01 10.02 -1.50
C LEU A 118 6.27 9.96 -3.02
N GLN A 119 5.40 9.30 -3.78
CA GLN A 119 5.48 9.23 -5.23
C GLN A 119 5.36 10.60 -5.89
N CYS A 120 4.41 11.41 -5.45
CA CYS A 120 4.22 12.78 -5.94
C CYS A 120 5.40 13.70 -5.62
N TRP A 121 6.07 13.50 -4.48
CA TRP A 121 7.14 14.40 -4.04
C TRP A 121 8.52 14.12 -4.63
N GLY A 122 8.82 12.90 -5.06
CA GLY A 122 10.17 12.61 -5.55
C GLY A 122 10.43 11.22 -6.10
N LEU A 123 9.53 10.25 -5.91
CA LEU A 123 9.70 8.91 -6.52
C LEU A 123 9.23 8.85 -7.98
N ALA A 124 8.77 9.97 -8.56
CA ALA A 124 8.40 10.09 -9.97
C ALA A 124 9.62 10.18 -10.92
N ALA A 125 10.82 10.45 -10.39
CA ALA A 125 12.05 10.41 -11.17
C ALA A 125 12.45 8.96 -11.51
N PRO A 126 13.05 8.70 -12.68
CA PRO A 126 13.51 7.37 -13.06
C PRO A 126 14.51 6.84 -12.03
N THR A 127 14.38 5.56 -11.68
CA THR A 127 15.22 4.89 -10.70
C THR A 127 16.70 5.14 -11.02
N PRO A 128 17.49 5.76 -10.11
CA PRO A 128 18.93 5.79 -10.30
C PRO A 128 19.47 4.36 -10.32
N ALA A 129 20.53 4.14 -11.10
CA ALA A 129 21.18 2.84 -11.25
C ALA A 129 21.43 2.17 -9.88
N PRO A 130 21.35 0.83 -9.78
CA PRO A 130 21.46 0.13 -8.51
C PRO A 130 22.74 0.56 -7.77
N LEU A 131 22.59 0.87 -6.47
CA LEU A 131 23.70 1.19 -5.58
C LEU A 131 24.74 0.06 -5.66
N GLN A 132 25.81 0.26 -6.42
CA GLN A 132 26.96 -0.63 -6.41
C GLN A 132 27.50 -0.64 -4.98
N ARG A 133 27.50 -1.82 -4.35
CA ARG A 133 28.14 -2.00 -3.04
C ARG A 133 29.58 -1.51 -3.17
N ALA A 134 29.93 -0.45 -2.44
CA ALA A 134 31.29 0.04 -2.33
C ALA A 134 32.16 -1.05 -1.70
N GLY A 135 32.72 -1.92 -2.55
CA GLY A 135 33.83 -2.80 -2.24
C GLY A 135 35.11 -2.00 -2.37
N ALA A 136 35.89 -2.00 -1.30
CA ALA A 136 37.14 -1.26 -1.15
C ALA A 136 38.15 -1.49 -2.28
N ALA A 137 38.69 -0.40 -2.85
CA ALA A 137 40.11 -0.22 -3.14
C ALA A 137 40.38 1.23 -3.58
N ALA A 138 41.55 1.72 -3.20
CA ALA A 138 41.99 3.11 -3.24
C ALA A 138 42.42 3.62 -4.64
N ASN A 139 42.40 4.96 -4.75
CA ASN A 139 43.10 5.82 -5.72
C ASN A 139 42.60 5.87 -7.16
N ALA A 140 41.97 6.98 -7.56
CA ALA A 140 42.52 7.99 -8.47
C ALA A 140 41.40 8.87 -9.07
N ASP A 141 41.65 10.18 -9.02
CA ASP A 141 41.19 11.26 -9.89
C ASP A 141 39.70 11.67 -9.92
N ALA A 142 39.53 12.96 -9.62
CA ALA A 142 38.29 13.73 -9.64
C ALA A 142 37.68 13.78 -11.04
N ASP A 143 36.37 13.49 -11.14
CA ASP A 143 35.32 14.50 -11.43
C ASP A 143 34.00 13.74 -11.71
N ALA A 144 33.41 13.19 -10.65
CA ALA A 144 32.03 12.74 -10.67
C ALA A 144 31.39 13.40 -9.46
N ALA A 145 30.63 14.46 -9.69
CA ALA A 145 29.86 15.13 -8.67
C ALA A 145 29.16 14.08 -7.81
N ASP A 146 29.57 14.02 -6.54
CA ASP A 146 28.87 13.37 -5.46
C ASP A 146 27.53 14.11 -5.32
N VAL A 147 26.61 13.84 -6.24
CA VAL A 147 25.27 14.42 -6.24
C VAL A 147 24.56 13.72 -5.09
N ALA A 148 24.75 14.26 -3.90
CA ALA A 148 24.01 13.89 -2.72
C ALA A 148 22.52 13.80 -3.14
N PRO A 149 21.87 12.66 -2.93
CA PRO A 149 20.50 12.49 -3.36
C PRO A 149 19.63 13.63 -2.83
N PRO A 150 18.72 14.19 -3.65
CA PRO A 150 17.94 15.35 -3.27
C PRO A 150 17.22 15.05 -1.96
N ARG A 151 17.42 15.92 -0.96
CA ARG A 151 16.63 15.84 0.27
C ARG A 151 15.20 16.18 -0.12
N LEU A 152 14.28 15.30 0.23
CA LEU A 152 12.86 15.63 0.22
C LEU A 152 12.69 16.66 1.34
N GLY A 153 12.91 17.95 1.06
CA GLY A 153 12.82 19.03 2.05
C GLY A 153 11.36 19.25 2.43
N LEU A 154 10.82 18.39 3.30
CA LEU A 154 9.41 18.36 3.66
C LEU A 154 9.03 19.50 4.60
N GLU A 155 9.99 20.28 5.07
CA GLU A 155 9.78 21.49 5.87
C GLU A 155 8.97 22.59 5.17
N HIS A 156 8.88 22.56 3.84
CA HIS A 156 8.20 23.59 3.03
C HIS A 156 6.95 23.10 2.28
N THR A 157 6.86 21.81 1.96
CA THR A 157 5.78 21.23 1.13
C THR A 157 4.62 20.70 1.96
N LEU A 158 4.93 20.23 3.16
CA LEU A 158 3.96 20.09 4.22
C LEU A 158 4.10 21.38 5.02
N SER A 159 3.04 22.11 5.28
CA SER A 159 3.05 23.14 6.32
C SER A 159 3.20 22.53 7.73
N LEU A 160 4.04 21.51 7.89
CA LEU A 160 4.63 21.05 9.14
C LEU A 160 5.74 22.05 9.46
N GLY A 161 5.33 23.28 9.80
CA GLY A 161 6.22 24.42 9.91
C GLY A 161 7.44 24.17 10.80
N ASN A 162 8.50 24.91 10.52
CA ASN A 162 9.65 25.13 11.40
C ASN A 162 9.16 25.62 12.77
N GLY A 163 8.84 24.69 13.65
CA GLY A 163 8.31 24.98 14.97
C GLY A 163 7.84 23.69 15.59
N TYR A 164 8.60 23.18 16.55
CA TYR A 164 8.22 22.16 17.51
C TYR A 164 6.71 22.26 17.84
N GLY A 165 5.91 21.42 17.19
CA GLY A 165 4.46 21.55 17.15
C GLY A 165 3.84 21.20 18.49
N ARG A 166 3.38 22.21 19.23
CA ARG A 166 2.20 22.04 20.08
C ARG A 166 1.02 21.67 19.17
N PRO A 167 0.25 20.62 19.46
CA PRO A 167 -0.88 20.23 18.64
C PRO A 167 -1.91 21.37 18.65
N THR A 168 -2.16 21.97 17.49
CA THR A 168 -3.26 22.92 17.33
C THR A 168 -4.55 22.12 17.21
N ARG A 169 -5.42 22.28 18.21
CA ARG A 169 -6.66 21.53 18.48
C ARG A 169 -7.78 21.78 17.46
N ALA A 170 -7.49 21.92 16.16
CA ALA A 170 -8.44 22.50 15.20
C ALA A 170 -8.82 21.62 13.99
N GLN A 171 -8.43 20.35 13.92
CA GLN A 171 -8.89 19.43 12.85
C GLN A 171 -9.36 18.08 13.40
N ALA A 172 -10.17 18.15 14.45
CA ALA A 172 -11.02 17.05 14.87
C ALA A 172 -12.49 17.51 14.76
N LEU A 173 -12.97 17.60 13.53
CA LEU A 173 -14.37 17.50 13.13
C LEU A 173 -14.42 16.94 11.71
#